data_AF-A0A6A5WPH8-F1
#
_entry.id   AF-A0A6A5WPH8-F1
#
_cell.length_a   1.000
_cell.length_b   1.000
_cell.length_c   1.000
_cell.angle_alpha   90.00
_cell.angle_beta   90.00
_cell.angle_gamma   90.00
#
_symmetry.space_group_name_H-M   'P 1'
#
loop_
_entity.id
_entity.type
_entity.pdbx_description
1 polymer ?
#
loop_
_entity_poly.entity_id
_entity_poly.type
_entity_poly.pdbx_seq_one_letter_code
_entity_poly.pdbx_strand_id
1 'polypeptide(L)' 'MDPIQDAVTFFESQEPGEELSYTEVAKRYNINRVTLARRHQGVQTTRAAAKTTGIDCKRHHANSEAKYNLYFDLLY' A
#
# COMPACT_ATOMS: atom_id res chain seq x y z
N MET A 1 -12.48 -9.69 -17.25
CA MET A 1 -12.80 -8.65 -16.27
C MET A 1 -12.77 -9.30 -14.90
N ASP A 2 -11.94 -8.79 -13.99
CA ASP A 2 -11.87 -9.27 -12.59
C ASP A 2 -12.81 -8.37 -11.76
N PRO A 3 -13.99 -8.87 -11.33
CA PRO A 3 -14.98 -8.05 -10.63
C PRO A 3 -14.44 -7.39 -9.37
N ILE A 4 -13.41 -7.99 -8.75
CA ILE A 4 -12.78 -7.43 -7.56
C ILE A 4 -11.92 -6.23 -7.95
N GLN A 5 -11.20 -6.30 -9.06
CA GLN A 5 -10.36 -5.20 -9.53
C GLN A 5 -11.22 -4.04 -10.02
N ASP A 6 -12.31 -4.33 -10.74
CA ASP A 6 -13.26 -3.32 -11.23
C ASP A 6 -13.88 -2.54 -10.05
N ALA A 7 -14.20 -3.23 -8.95
CA ALA A 7 -14.71 -2.60 -7.75
C ALA A 7 -13.64 -1.77 -6.99
N VAL A 8 -12.36 -2.16 -7.04
CA VAL A 8 -11.25 -1.38 -6.45
C VAL A 8 -11.01 -0.11 -7.26
N THR A 9 -10.97 -0.20 -8.59
CA THR A 9 -10.80 0.97 -9.47
C THR A 9 -11.95 1.96 -9.35
N PHE A 10 -13.16 1.47 -9.07
CA PHE A 10 -14.32 2.31 -8.77
C PHE A 10 -14.09 3.15 -7.51
N PHE A 11 -13.57 2.56 -6.44
CA PHE A 11 -13.21 3.32 -5.22
C PHE A 11 -12.06 4.30 -5.43
N GLU A 12 -11.04 3.93 -6.19
CA GLU A 12 -9.88 4.80 -6.48
C GLU A 12 -10.27 6.01 -7.34
N SER A 13 -11.34 5.92 -8.12
CA SER A 13 -11.85 7.00 -8.97
C SER A 13 -12.81 7.95 -8.24
N GLN A 14 -13.31 7.59 -7.06
CA GLN A 14 -14.24 8.42 -6.31
C GLN A 14 -13.50 9.49 -5.50
N GLU A 15 -14.06 10.70 -5.42
CA GLU A 15 -13.49 11.78 -4.62
C GLU A 15 -13.51 11.43 -3.12
N PRO A 16 -12.43 11.76 -2.38
CA PRO A 16 -12.32 11.52 -0.95
C PRO A 16 -13.27 12.46 -0.20
N GLY A 17 -14.52 12.04 -0.03
CA GLY A 17 -15.56 12.84 0.60
C GLY A 17 -16.97 12.27 0.43
N GLU A 18 -17.18 11.40 -0.55
CA GLU A 18 -18.47 10.71 -0.72
C GLU A 18 -18.50 9.41 0.09
N GLU A 19 -19.47 9.29 1.01
CA GLU A 19 -19.64 8.10 1.86
C GLU A 19 -20.19 6.92 1.05
N LEU A 20 -19.35 6.31 0.21
CA LEU A 20 -19.69 5.07 -0.47
C LEU A 20 -19.56 3.88 0.49
N SER A 21 -20.69 3.24 0.77
CA SER A 21 -20.73 2.02 1.58
C SER A 21 -20.17 0.83 0.80
N TYR A 22 -19.15 0.15 1.37
CA TYR A 22 -18.60 -1.11 0.84
C TYR A 22 -19.67 -2.17 0.56
N THR A 23 -20.79 -2.14 1.28
CA THR A 23 -21.88 -3.11 1.14
C THR A 23 -22.65 -2.91 -0.16
N GLU A 24 -22.84 -1.65 -0.59
CA GLU A 24 -23.57 -1.34 -1.82
C GLU A 24 -22.77 -1.69 -3.04
N VAL A 25 -21.49 -1.31 -3.05
CA VAL A 25 -20.55 -1.66 -4.12
C VAL A 25 -20.42 -3.18 -4.22
N ALA A 26 -20.25 -3.87 -3.10
CA ALA A 26 -20.17 -5.34 -3.08
C ALA A 26 -21.42 -6.02 -3.69
N LYS A 27 -22.62 -5.48 -3.45
CA LYS A 27 -23.86 -5.98 -4.06
C LYS A 27 -23.90 -5.73 -5.58
N ARG A 28 -23.47 -4.56 -6.05
CA ARG A 28 -23.44 -4.22 -7.49
C ARG A 28 -22.53 -5.16 -8.28
N TYR A 29 -21.36 -5.48 -7.74
CA TYR A 29 -20.37 -6.35 -8.39
C TYR A 29 -20.54 -7.84 -8.02
N ASN A 30 -21.54 -8.19 -7.21
CA ASN A 30 -21.79 -9.54 -6.71
C ASN A 30 -20.54 -10.19 -6.05
N ILE A 31 -19.81 -9.38 -5.26
CA ILE A 31 -18.60 -9.80 -4.56
C ILE A 31 -18.79 -9.75 -3.05
N ASN A 32 -17.96 -10.49 -2.31
CA ASN A 32 -18.00 -10.45 -0.85
C ASN A 32 -17.42 -9.12 -0.33
N ARG A 33 -18.20 -8.41 0.52
CA ARG A 33 -17.83 -7.14 1.15
C ARG A 33 -16.45 -7.20 1.84
N VAL A 34 -16.17 -8.30 2.54
CA VAL A 34 -14.92 -8.47 3.30
C VAL A 34 -13.73 -8.56 2.34
N THR A 35 -13.88 -9.28 1.24
CA THR A 35 -12.85 -9.41 0.20
C THR A 35 -12.55 -8.06 -0.45
N LEU A 36 -13.59 -7.29 -0.77
CA LEU A 36 -13.47 -5.95 -1.34
C LEU A 36 -12.75 -4.99 -0.40
N ALA A 37 -13.17 -4.91 0.86
CA ALA A 37 -12.55 -4.02 1.85
C ALA A 37 -11.06 -4.36 2.10
N ARG A 38 -10.72 -5.64 2.20
CA ARG A 38 -9.32 -6.09 2.41
C ARG A 38 -8.42 -5.76 1.22
N ARG A 39 -8.94 -5.85 -0.01
CA ARG A 39 -8.24 -5.45 -1.24
C ARG A 39 -8.01 -3.95 -1.29
N HIS A 40 -9.05 -3.16 -1.06
CA HIS A 40 -8.97 -1.70 -1.06
C HIS A 40 -8.01 -1.16 0.00
N GLN A 41 -7.99 -1.75 1.20
CA GLN A 41 -7.06 -1.37 2.27
C GLN A 41 -5.62 -1.89 2.08
N GLY A 42 -5.32 -2.58 0.97
CA GLY A 42 -3.97 -3.11 0.71
C GLY A 42 -3.52 -4.24 1.64
N VAL A 43 -4.42 -4.82 2.44
CA VAL A 43 -4.12 -5.89 3.40
C VAL A 43 -3.80 -7.22 2.68
N GLN A 44 -4.28 -7.38 1.45
CA GLN A 44 -3.98 -8.51 0.58
C GLN A 44 -3.35 -7.98 -0.72
N THR A 45 -2.02 -7.80 -0.70
CA THR A 45 -1.25 -7.58 -1.92
C THR A 45 -0.86 -8.93 -2.54
N THR A 46 -0.76 -8.97 -3.87
CA THR A 46 -0.24 -10.14 -4.56
C THR A 46 1.23 -10.35 -4.16
N ARG A 47 1.73 -11.60 -4.15
CA ARG A 47 3.14 -11.90 -3.84
C ARG A 47 4.14 -11.13 -4.74
N ALA A 48 3.70 -10.69 -5.92
CA ALA A 48 4.47 -9.85 -6.82
C ALA A 48 4.63 -8.42 -6.29
N ALA A 49 3.56 -7.79 -5.78
CA ALA A 49 3.63 -6.47 -5.16
C ALA A 49 4.38 -6.49 -3.81
N ALA A 50 4.27 -7.57 -3.04
CA ALA A 50 5.02 -7.76 -1.79
C ALA A 50 6.55 -7.85 -1.97
N LYS A 51 7.04 -8.17 -3.18
CA LYS A 51 8.48 -8.18 -3.47
C LYS A 51 9.08 -6.78 -3.64
N THR A 52 8.29 -5.78 -4.02
CA THR A 52 8.76 -4.38 -4.18
C THR A 52 8.91 -3.68 -2.83
N THR A 53 7.97 -3.88 -1.90
CA THR A 53 8.03 -3.25 -0.57
C THR A 53 9.11 -3.85 0.33
N GLY A 54 9.60 -5.06 0.04
CA GLY A 54 10.71 -5.69 0.75
C GLY A 54 12.09 -5.09 0.47
N ILE A 55 12.24 -4.22 -0.55
CA ILE A 55 13.51 -3.57 -0.87
C ILE A 55 13.76 -2.34 0.03
N ASP A 56 12.71 -1.73 0.61
CA ASP A 56 12.81 -0.38 1.23
C ASP A 56 12.55 -0.28 2.74
N CYS A 57 12.36 -1.37 3.48
CA CYS A 57 12.16 -1.26 4.94
C CYS A 57 13.47 -1.27 5.76
N LYS A 58 14.65 -1.50 5.16
CA LYS A 58 15.92 -1.67 5.91
C LYS A 58 17.10 -0.81 5.44
N ARG A 59 16.90 0.21 4.59
CA ARG A 59 18.02 1.08 4.18
C ARG A 59 18.32 2.27 5.10
N HIS A 60 17.56 2.45 6.19
CA HIS A 60 17.70 3.65 7.02
C HIS A 60 18.76 3.58 8.14
N HIS A 61 19.77 2.70 8.03
CA HIS A 61 20.81 2.56 9.05
C HIS A 61 22.26 2.61 8.55
N ALA A 62 22.52 3.25 7.40
CA ALA A 62 23.88 3.40 6.87
C ALA A 62 24.22 4.77 6.23
N ASN A 63 23.38 5.80 6.35
CA ASN A 63 23.62 7.11 5.70
C ASN A 63 23.22 8.33 6.56
N SER A 64 23.59 8.38 7.84
CA SER A 64 23.56 9.69 8.54
C SER A 64 24.93 10.34 8.37
N GLU A 65 24.97 11.51 7.74
CA GLU A 65 26.15 12.36 7.57
C GLU A 65 26.92 12.56 8.90
N ALA A 66 26.19 12.62 10.02
CA ALA A 66 26.73 12.68 11.37
C ALA A 66 27.70 11.54 11.77
N LYS A 67 27.56 10.33 11.19
CA LYS A 67 28.47 9.20 11.48
C LYS A 67 29.75 9.26 10.63
N TYR A 68 29.71 9.88 9.45
CA TYR A 68 30.90 10.06 8.62
C TYR A 68 31.80 11.19 9.14
N ASN A 69 31.21 12.28 9.66
CA ASN A 69 32.01 13.36 10.26
C ASN A 69 32.80 12.86 11.48
N LEU A 70 32.18 12.03 12.32
CA LEU A 70 32.86 11.39 13.46
C LEU A 70 34.05 10.50 13.02
N TYR A 71 33.96 9.86 11.85
CA TYR A 71 35.05 9.04 11.30
C TYR A 71 36.24 9.87 10.81
N PHE A 72 36.00 11.07 10.26
CA PHE A 72 37.07 11.98 9.82
C PHE A 72 37.77 12.68 11.00
N ASP A 73 37.04 13.00 12.08
CA ASP A 73 37.61 13.64 13.27
C ASP A 73 38.54 12.73 14.09
N LEU A 74 38.42 11.40 13.94
CA LEU A 74 39.25 10.39 14.61
C LEU A 74 40.50 9.98 13.81
N LEU A 75 40.66 10.51 12.59
CA LEU A 75 41.73 10.16 11.65
C LEU A 75 42.78 11.27 11.45
N TYR A 76 42.72 12.33 12.26
CA TYR A 76 43.74 13.39 12.39
C TYR A 76 43.90 13.79 13.86
#